data_AF-W6T461-F1
#
_entry.id   AF-W6T461-F1
#
_cell.length_a   1.000
_cell.length_b   1.000
_cell.length_c   1.000
_cell.angle_alpha   90.00
_cell.angle_beta   90.00
_cell.angle_gamma   90.00
#
_symmetry.space_group_name_H-M   'P 1'
#
loop_
_entity.id
_entity.type
_entity.pdbx_description
1 polymer ?
#
loop_
_entity_poly.entity_id
_entity_poly.type
_entity_poly.pdbx_seq_one_letter_code
_entity_poly.pdbx_strand_id
1 'polypeptide(L)'
;MRRFWQYLLLAVTGLIIMIMSPPITGQAKEITSATGLDVNSCVIKDARGRVVSHTATLPANADYTINYNWQIPNSVRLQNGDTMSFYVPENVAVIGDRSFPMNGSGSIGVVGTTSIKDGAHVGTVTLNARLANSRQRSGFIRINVKGTQPVTPTPTKPVTMTKQVSWTTPQ
;
A
#
# COMPACT_ATOMS: atom_id res chain seq x y z
N MET A 1 -48.54 -42.40 -4.17
CA MET A 1 -47.10 -42.53 -3.87
C MET A 1 -46.18 -41.91 -4.93
N ARG A 2 -46.46 -42.02 -6.24
CA ARG A 2 -45.57 -41.55 -7.31
C ARG A 2 -45.29 -40.02 -7.33
N ARG A 3 -46.29 -39.18 -7.00
CA ARG A 3 -46.12 -37.70 -6.94
C ARG A 3 -45.35 -37.23 -5.70
N PHE A 4 -45.46 -37.95 -4.59
CA PHE A 4 -44.69 -37.67 -3.36
C PHE A 4 -43.19 -37.88 -3.61
N TRP A 5 -42.83 -38.98 -4.29
CA TRP A 5 -41.45 -39.25 -4.70
C TRP A 5 -40.90 -38.22 -5.69
N GLN A 6 -41.73 -37.69 -6.59
CA GLN A 6 -41.33 -36.63 -7.51
C GLN A 6 -41.01 -35.32 -6.78
N TYR A 7 -41.83 -34.91 -5.81
CA TYR A 7 -41.55 -33.72 -5.00
C TYR A 7 -40.35 -33.91 -4.08
N LEU A 8 -40.16 -35.11 -3.52
CA LEU A 8 -38.98 -35.46 -2.73
C LEU A 8 -37.69 -35.36 -3.57
N LEU A 9 -37.71 -35.93 -4.78
CA LEU A 9 -36.58 -35.83 -5.71
C LEU A 9 -36.29 -34.38 -6.09
N LEU A 10 -37.31 -33.56 -6.36
CA LEU A 10 -37.12 -32.16 -6.70
C LEU A 10 -36.49 -31.36 -5.54
N ALA A 11 -36.94 -31.61 -4.31
CA ALA A 11 -36.40 -30.98 -3.11
C ALA A 11 -34.94 -31.38 -2.84
N VAL A 12 -34.62 -32.67 -2.97
CA VAL A 12 -33.25 -33.18 -2.80
C VAL A 12 -32.32 -32.65 -3.90
N THR A 13 -32.79 -32.57 -5.14
CA THR A 13 -32.01 -32.03 -6.27
C THR A 13 -31.71 -30.54 -6.09
N GLY A 14 -32.69 -29.74 -5.63
CA GLY A 14 -32.48 -28.33 -5.30
C GLY A 14 -31.45 -28.12 -4.19
N LEU A 15 -31.46 -28.98 -3.17
CA LEU A 15 -30.50 -28.92 -2.07
C LEU A 15 -29.07 -29.28 -2.52
N ILE A 16 -28.92 -30.27 -3.42
CA ILE A 16 -27.61 -30.67 -3.98
C ILE A 16 -27.01 -29.54 -4.85
N ILE A 17 -27.83 -28.85 -5.63
CA ILE A 17 -27.36 -27.71 -6.47
C ILE A 17 -26.83 -26.57 -5.58
N MET A 18 -27.43 -26.36 -4.40
CA MET A 18 -26.97 -25.33 -3.47
C MET A 18 -25.59 -25.66 -2.86
N ILE A 19 -25.33 -26.93 -2.54
CA ILE A 19 -24.05 -27.40 -1.97
C ILE A 19 -22.94 -27.45 -3.02
N MET A 20 -23.28 -27.67 -4.30
CA MET A 20 -22.36 -27.66 -5.44
C MET A 20 -22.05 -26.26 -5.98
N SER A 21 -22.55 -25.19 -5.34
CA SER A 21 -22.18 -23.82 -5.69
C SER A 21 -20.68 -23.64 -5.45
N PRO A 22 -19.90 -23.15 -6.44
CA PRO A 22 -18.48 -22.92 -6.23
C PRO A 22 -18.29 -21.92 -5.08
N PRO A 23 -17.25 -22.08 -4.25
CA PRO A 23 -16.95 -21.12 -3.20
C PRO A 23 -16.72 -19.73 -3.82
N ILE A 24 -17.36 -18.70 -3.26
CA ILE A 24 -17.08 -17.32 -3.64
C ILE A 24 -15.67 -16.98 -3.14
N THR A 25 -14.68 -17.07 -4.01
CA THR A 25 -13.32 -16.61 -3.75
C THR A 25 -13.26 -15.10 -4.00
N GLY A 26 -13.27 -14.30 -2.93
CA GLY A 26 -12.94 -12.87 -3.03
C GLY A 26 -11.44 -12.72 -3.33
N GLN A 27 -11.11 -12.28 -4.53
CA GLN A 27 -9.73 -11.92 -4.88
C GLN A 27 -9.42 -10.57 -4.24
N ALA A 28 -8.44 -10.52 -3.34
CA ALA A 28 -7.90 -9.25 -2.85
C ALA A 28 -7.22 -8.51 -4.00
N LYS A 29 -7.64 -7.28 -4.30
CA LYS A 29 -7.10 -6.48 -5.39
C LYS A 29 -6.30 -5.30 -4.86
N GLU A 30 -5.21 -4.96 -5.55
CA GLU A 30 -4.53 -3.68 -5.34
C GLU A 30 -5.30 -2.50 -5.98
N ILE A 31 -5.57 -1.48 -5.18
CA ILE A 31 -6.23 -0.23 -5.57
C ILE A 31 -5.16 0.78 -5.96
N THR A 32 -4.82 0.80 -7.24
CA THR A 32 -3.82 1.72 -7.82
C THR A 32 -4.35 3.14 -8.04
N SER A 33 -5.67 3.34 -7.98
CA SER A 33 -6.31 4.65 -8.17
C SER A 33 -6.41 5.49 -6.89
N ALA A 34 -5.87 4.99 -5.76
CA ALA A 34 -5.79 5.78 -4.54
C ALA A 34 -4.74 6.89 -4.72
N THR A 35 -5.03 8.09 -4.23
CA THR A 35 -4.15 9.26 -4.35
C THR A 35 -3.64 9.70 -2.99
N GLY A 36 -2.51 10.41 -2.94
CA GLY A 36 -1.97 10.98 -1.71
C GLY A 36 -1.09 10.04 -0.88
N LEU A 37 -0.70 8.90 -1.46
CA LEU A 37 0.15 7.87 -0.83
C LEU A 37 1.53 7.75 -1.51
N ASP A 38 1.81 8.55 -2.53
CA ASP A 38 3.11 8.62 -3.18
C ASP A 38 4.12 9.45 -2.38
N VAL A 39 5.40 9.37 -2.76
CA VAL A 39 6.52 10.07 -2.10
C VAL A 39 6.33 11.58 -2.06
N ASN A 40 5.79 12.19 -3.12
CA ASN A 40 5.63 13.65 -3.21
C ASN A 40 4.47 14.16 -2.35
N SER A 41 3.47 13.31 -2.12
CA SER A 41 2.34 13.59 -1.22
C SER A 41 2.70 13.46 0.26
N CYS A 42 3.88 12.90 0.59
CA CYS A 42 4.37 12.80 1.96
C CYS A 42 4.70 14.18 2.54
N VAL A 43 4.32 14.43 3.79
CA VAL A 43 4.75 15.60 4.56
C VAL A 43 5.60 15.16 5.74
N ILE A 44 6.90 15.42 5.65
CA ILE A 44 7.87 15.18 6.73
C ILE A 44 7.85 16.36 7.70
N LYS A 45 7.67 16.10 8.99
CA LYS A 45 7.76 17.10 10.07
C LYS A 45 8.86 16.77 11.05
N ASP A 46 9.61 17.78 11.48
CA ASP A 46 10.56 17.67 12.59
C ASP A 46 9.85 17.61 13.95
N ALA A 47 10.61 17.39 15.03
CA ALA A 47 10.10 17.37 16.40
C ALA A 47 9.40 18.69 16.84
N ARG A 48 9.62 19.80 16.13
CA ARG A 48 8.98 21.10 16.37
C ARG A 48 7.75 21.31 15.47
N GLY A 49 7.38 20.30 14.67
CA GLY A 49 6.24 20.33 13.76
C GLY A 49 6.50 21.07 12.44
N ARG A 50 7.74 21.48 12.15
CA ARG A 50 8.10 22.20 10.92
C ARG A 50 8.26 21.23 9.77
N VAL A 51 7.76 21.61 8.60
CA VAL A 51 7.88 20.80 7.38
C VAL A 51 9.32 20.84 6.88
N VAL A 52 9.84 19.67 6.50
CA VAL A 52 11.20 19.50 5.98
C VAL A 52 11.15 18.95 4.55
N SER A 53 12.11 19.36 3.71
CA SER A 53 12.22 18.91 2.33
C SER A 53 12.57 17.41 2.24
N HIS A 54 12.06 16.74 1.20
CA HIS A 54 12.42 15.37 0.81
C HIS A 54 13.89 15.21 0.40
N THR A 55 14.56 16.31 0.03
CA THR A 55 15.98 16.31 -0.38
C THR A 55 16.92 16.74 0.72
N ALA A 56 16.41 17.15 1.88
CA ALA A 56 17.25 17.58 2.99
C ALA A 56 17.95 16.37 3.60
N THR A 57 19.23 16.53 3.93
CA THR A 57 19.96 15.58 4.77
C THR A 57 19.44 15.68 6.20
N LEU A 58 18.85 14.58 6.70
CA LEU A 58 18.28 14.54 8.04
C LEU A 58 19.23 13.79 8.98
N PRO A 59 19.51 14.30 10.19
CA PRO A 59 20.32 13.59 11.16
C PRO A 59 19.72 12.22 11.51
N ALA A 60 20.53 11.15 11.42
CA ALA A 60 20.07 9.77 11.60
C ALA A 60 19.43 9.48 12.96
N ASN A 61 19.83 10.21 14.00
CA ASN A 61 19.33 10.01 15.35
C ASN A 61 18.09 10.86 15.67
N ALA A 62 17.73 11.81 14.80
CA ALA A 62 16.61 12.71 15.03
C ALA A 62 15.27 12.07 14.66
N ASP A 63 14.24 12.35 15.48
CA ASP A 63 12.88 11.90 15.26
C ASP A 63 12.12 12.82 14.31
N TYR A 64 11.41 12.20 13.38
CA TYR A 64 10.54 12.86 12.42
C TYR A 64 9.18 12.17 12.38
N THR A 65 8.20 12.86 11.83
CA THR A 65 6.87 12.32 11.57
C THR A 65 6.52 12.51 10.10
N ILE A 66 6.20 11.42 9.41
CA ILE A 66 5.62 11.48 8.07
C ILE A 66 4.11 11.45 8.15
N ASN A 67 3.46 12.21 7.26
CA ASN A 67 2.02 12.31 7.18
C ASN A 67 1.58 12.20 5.71
N TYR A 68 0.56 11.41 5.46
CA TYR A 68 -0.11 11.30 4.16
C TYR A 68 -1.57 11.68 4.34
N ASN A 69 -2.15 12.36 3.36
CA ASN A 69 -3.59 12.56 3.25
C ASN A 69 -4.05 11.80 2.01
N TRP A 70 -4.75 10.68 2.22
CA TRP A 70 -5.11 9.77 1.14
C TRP A 70 -6.60 9.88 0.78
N GLN A 71 -6.91 9.51 -0.46
CA GLN A 71 -8.27 9.44 -0.96
C GLN A 71 -8.43 8.27 -1.94
N ILE A 72 -9.58 7.62 -1.88
CA ILE A 72 -10.01 6.59 -2.83
C ILE A 72 -11.21 7.12 -3.62
N PRO A 73 -11.16 7.14 -4.97
CA PRO A 73 -12.27 7.59 -5.79
C PRO A 73 -13.55 6.78 -5.59
N ASN A 74 -14.69 7.44 -5.71
CA ASN A 74 -15.99 6.80 -5.49
C ASN A 74 -16.38 5.75 -6.57
N SER A 75 -15.69 5.76 -7.71
CA SER A 75 -15.85 4.77 -8.79
C SER A 75 -15.24 3.40 -8.46
N VAL A 76 -14.35 3.33 -7.47
CA VAL A 76 -13.69 2.08 -7.07
C VAL A 76 -14.66 1.24 -6.24
N ARG A 77 -14.87 -0.01 -6.63
CA ARG A 77 -15.58 -0.99 -5.80
C ARG A 77 -14.61 -1.60 -4.80
N LEU A 78 -14.83 -1.34 -3.51
CA LEU A 78 -14.01 -1.90 -2.43
C LEU A 78 -14.55 -3.26 -2.00
N GLN A 79 -13.64 -4.20 -1.78
CA GLN A 79 -13.90 -5.51 -1.20
C GLN A 79 -13.01 -5.74 0.02
N ASN A 80 -13.39 -6.70 0.85
CA ASN A 80 -12.58 -7.05 2.00
C ASN A 80 -11.25 -7.66 1.56
N GLY A 81 -10.13 -7.15 2.09
CA GLY A 81 -8.79 -7.60 1.74
C GLY A 81 -8.13 -6.80 0.62
N ASP A 82 -8.83 -5.86 -0.02
CA ASP A 82 -8.21 -4.98 -1.01
C ASP A 82 -7.04 -4.20 -0.40
N THR A 83 -6.01 -3.98 -1.19
CA THR A 83 -4.78 -3.34 -0.74
C THR A 83 -4.51 -2.01 -1.41
N MET A 84 -3.76 -1.14 -0.77
CA MET A 84 -3.12 0.02 -1.40
C MET A 84 -1.73 0.23 -0.81
N SER A 85 -0.82 0.73 -1.63
CA SER A 85 0.58 0.93 -1.27
C SER A 85 0.84 2.38 -0.90
N PHE A 86 1.75 2.63 0.04
CA PHE A 86 2.25 3.97 0.36
C PHE A 86 3.78 4.01 0.39
N TYR A 87 4.36 5.13 -0.03
CA TYR A 87 5.78 5.22 -0.35
C TYR A 87 6.49 6.22 0.55
N VAL A 88 7.44 5.73 1.33
CA VAL A 88 8.24 6.52 2.28
C VAL A 88 9.44 7.16 1.58
N PRO A 89 9.67 8.47 1.74
CA PRO A 89 10.82 9.16 1.15
C PRO A 89 12.18 8.59 1.58
N GLU A 90 13.17 8.65 0.68
CA GLU A 90 14.53 8.14 0.88
C GLU A 90 15.32 8.82 2.00
N ASN A 91 14.95 10.05 2.38
CA ASN A 91 15.65 10.81 3.42
C ASN A 91 15.15 10.51 4.85
N VAL A 92 14.22 9.56 5.01
CA VAL A 92 13.77 9.05 6.30
C VAL A 92 13.74 7.52 6.31
N ALA A 93 13.93 6.92 7.48
CA ALA A 93 13.92 5.48 7.68
C ALA A 93 12.85 5.07 8.71
N VAL A 94 12.07 4.05 8.36
CA VAL A 94 11.14 3.41 9.29
C VAL A 94 11.95 2.58 10.28
N ILE A 95 11.71 2.77 11.58
CA ILE A 95 12.34 2.00 12.64
C ILE A 95 11.34 1.01 13.24
N GLY A 96 11.71 -0.27 13.17
CA GLY A 96 10.92 -1.41 13.59
C GLY A 96 9.74 -1.70 12.67
N ASP A 97 9.26 -2.94 12.72
CA ASP A 97 8.00 -3.31 12.08
C ASP A 97 6.84 -2.53 12.71
N ARG A 98 6.00 -1.92 11.86
CA ARG A 98 4.83 -1.15 12.30
C ARG A 98 3.57 -1.77 11.72
N SER A 99 2.56 -1.93 12.58
CA SER A 99 1.22 -2.33 12.18
C SER A 99 0.21 -1.61 13.07
N PHE A 100 -0.79 -0.97 12.47
CA PHE A 100 -1.83 -0.26 13.22
C PHE A 100 -3.17 -0.25 12.47
N PRO A 101 -4.30 -0.28 13.21
CA PRO A 101 -5.62 -0.18 12.61
C PRO A 101 -5.89 1.25 12.12
N MET A 102 -6.60 1.36 11.01
CA MET A 102 -7.16 2.61 10.51
C MET A 102 -8.58 2.73 11.02
N ASN A 103 -8.86 3.72 11.86
CA ASN A 103 -10.20 3.95 12.40
C ASN A 103 -10.96 4.93 11.50
N GLY A 104 -12.15 4.53 11.07
CA GLY A 104 -13.12 5.43 10.45
C GLY A 104 -13.73 6.37 11.49
N SER A 105 -14.21 7.52 11.02
CA SER A 105 -14.88 8.50 11.86
C SER A 105 -16.24 8.00 12.36
N GLY A 106 -16.65 8.47 13.55
CA GLY A 106 -17.95 8.14 14.13
C GLY A 106 -18.08 6.65 14.46
N SER A 107 -19.19 6.03 14.04
CA SER A 107 -19.51 4.63 14.32
C SER A 107 -18.97 3.63 13.29
N ILE A 108 -18.19 4.07 12.29
CA ILE A 108 -17.68 3.20 11.22
C ILE A 108 -16.76 2.10 11.79
N GLY A 109 -15.96 2.43 12.82
CA GLY A 109 -14.98 1.53 13.42
C GLY A 109 -13.75 1.32 12.52
N VAL A 110 -13.03 0.21 12.70
CA VAL A 110 -11.79 -0.08 11.94
C VAL A 110 -12.11 -0.32 10.47
N VAL A 111 -11.52 0.45 9.56
CA VAL A 111 -11.71 0.36 8.09
C VAL A 111 -10.61 -0.40 7.36
N GLY A 112 -9.51 -0.70 8.04
CA GLY A 112 -8.37 -1.41 7.49
C GLY A 112 -7.20 -1.44 8.46
N THR A 113 -6.08 -2.01 8.01
CA THR A 113 -4.84 -2.08 8.76
C THR A 113 -3.70 -1.60 7.88
N THR A 114 -2.86 -0.72 8.41
CA THR A 114 -1.61 -0.30 7.78
C THR A 114 -0.47 -1.12 8.33
N SER A 115 0.44 -1.58 7.48
CA SER A 115 1.67 -2.28 7.86
C SER A 115 2.87 -1.80 7.04
N ILE A 116 4.04 -1.76 7.68
CA ILE A 116 5.32 -1.47 7.02
C ILE A 116 6.44 -2.14 7.81
N LYS A 117 7.43 -2.67 7.10
CA LYS A 117 8.58 -3.36 7.70
C LYS A 117 9.68 -2.38 8.09
N ASP A 118 10.51 -2.78 9.05
CA ASP A 118 11.73 -2.05 9.39
C ASP A 118 12.58 -1.76 8.14
N GLY A 119 13.03 -0.52 7.98
CA GLY A 119 13.81 -0.07 6.83
C GLY A 119 13.10 -0.08 5.47
N ALA A 120 11.83 -0.48 5.39
CA ALA A 120 11.12 -0.52 4.10
C ALA A 120 10.65 0.88 3.66
N HIS A 121 10.76 1.14 2.36
CA HIS A 121 10.23 2.36 1.72
C HIS A 121 8.83 2.19 1.13
N VAL A 122 8.26 0.98 1.22
CA VAL A 122 6.92 0.69 0.75
C VAL A 122 6.16 0.00 1.88
N GLY A 123 5.04 0.60 2.27
CA GLY A 123 4.09 -0.01 3.19
C GLY A 123 2.79 -0.39 2.49
N THR A 124 2.03 -1.26 3.14
CA THR A 124 0.77 -1.78 2.62
C THR A 124 -0.36 -1.38 3.56
N VAL A 125 -1.47 -0.95 2.98
CA VAL A 125 -2.74 -0.83 3.67
C VAL A 125 -3.65 -1.94 3.17
N THR A 126 -4.19 -2.74 4.07
CA THR A 126 -5.22 -3.73 3.78
C THR A 126 -6.55 -3.20 4.29
N LEU A 127 -7.45 -2.88 3.35
CA LEU A 127 -8.78 -2.37 3.63
C LEU A 127 -9.76 -3.51 3.89
N ASN A 128 -10.81 -3.20 4.63
CA ASN A 128 -11.99 -4.04 4.70
C ASN A 128 -13.15 -3.41 3.91
N ALA A 129 -14.29 -4.11 3.86
CA ALA A 129 -15.46 -3.67 3.11
C ALA A 129 -16.28 -2.54 3.79
N ARG A 130 -15.88 -2.01 4.96
CA ARG A 130 -16.69 -1.00 5.68
C ARG A 130 -16.82 0.32 4.94
N LEU A 131 -15.84 0.66 4.11
CA LEU A 131 -15.88 1.86 3.28
C LEU A 131 -16.59 1.65 1.93
N ALA A 132 -17.04 0.43 1.61
CA ALA A 132 -17.61 0.12 0.29
C ALA A 132 -18.82 0.99 -0.09
N ASN A 133 -19.65 1.35 0.90
CA ASN A 133 -20.83 2.20 0.70
C ASN A 133 -20.59 3.67 1.09
N SER A 134 -19.38 4.02 1.52
CA SER A 134 -19.04 5.39 1.88
C SER A 134 -18.73 6.21 0.62
N ARG A 135 -19.23 7.45 0.59
CA ARG A 135 -18.86 8.46 -0.42
C ARG A 135 -17.68 9.34 0.01
N GLN A 136 -17.25 9.22 1.26
CA GLN A 136 -16.15 9.96 1.87
C GLN A 136 -15.05 8.96 2.23
N ARG A 137 -14.31 8.54 1.21
CA ARG A 137 -13.22 7.56 1.35
C ARG A 137 -11.89 8.29 1.33
N SER A 138 -11.57 8.90 2.46
CA SER A 138 -10.35 9.65 2.66
C SER A 138 -9.90 9.56 4.12
N GLY A 139 -8.63 9.83 4.37
CA GLY A 139 -8.09 9.86 5.71
C GLY A 139 -6.63 10.27 5.72
N PHE A 140 -5.94 9.96 6.81
CA PHE A 140 -4.52 10.21 6.93
C PHE A 140 -3.78 8.99 7.45
N ILE A 141 -2.49 8.90 7.13
CA ILE A 141 -1.53 7.95 7.70
C ILE A 141 -0.43 8.76 8.34
N ARG A 142 -0.10 8.46 9.59
CA ARG A 142 0.97 9.13 10.34
C ARG A 142 1.92 8.11 10.94
N ILE A 143 3.21 8.25 10.69
CA ILE A 143 4.25 7.32 11.16
C ILE A 143 5.43 8.12 11.72
N ASN A 144 5.93 7.69 12.88
CA ASN A 144 7.20 8.20 13.43
C ASN A 144 8.36 7.44 12.79
N VAL A 145 9.33 8.18 12.28
CA VAL A 145 10.49 7.70 11.52
C VAL A 145 11.76 8.41 12.02
N LYS A 146 12.92 7.88 11.65
CA LYS A 146 14.21 8.56 11.88
C LYS A 146 14.68 9.23 10.60
N GLY A 147 15.51 10.26 10.73
CA GLY A 147 16.21 10.83 9.59
C GLY A 147 17.16 9.80 8.96
N THR A 148 17.51 9.99 7.71
CA THR A 148 18.68 9.36 7.11
C THR A 148 19.30 10.33 6.10
N GLN A 149 20.52 10.03 5.66
CA GLN A 149 21.08 10.74 4.52
C GLN A 149 20.37 10.22 3.26
N PRO A 150 19.81 11.10 2.41
CA PRO A 150 19.36 10.66 1.11
C PRO A 150 20.55 10.02 0.41
N VAL A 151 20.36 8.82 -0.16
CA VAL A 151 21.35 8.20 -1.02
C VAL A 151 21.61 9.13 -2.20
N THR A 152 22.64 9.96 -2.10
CA THR A 152 23.19 10.62 -3.27
C THR A 152 23.70 9.47 -4.12
N PRO A 153 23.26 9.28 -5.37
CA PRO A 153 23.93 8.33 -6.24
C PRO A 153 25.38 8.80 -6.29
N THR A 154 26.27 8.08 -5.61
CA THR A 154 27.70 8.28 -5.77
C THR A 154 27.91 8.23 -7.27
N PRO A 155 28.40 9.30 -7.92
CA PRO A 155 28.79 9.18 -9.30
C PRO A 155 29.94 8.18 -9.28
N THR A 156 29.64 6.92 -9.60
CA THR A 156 30.64 5.90 -9.86
C THR A 156 31.57 6.56 -10.87
N LYS A 157 32.82 6.77 -10.46
CA LYS A 157 33.90 7.29 -11.31
C LYS A 157 33.66 6.76 -12.73
N PRO A 158 33.51 7.63 -13.75
CA PRO A 158 33.16 7.16 -15.09
C PRO A 158 34.15 6.05 -15.45
N VAL A 159 33.62 4.87 -15.78
CA VAL A 159 34.45 3.78 -16.28
C VAL A 159 35.02 4.31 -17.58
N THR A 160 36.29 4.74 -17.56
CA THR A 160 37.02 5.11 -18.75
C THR A 160 37.18 3.85 -19.58
N MET A 161 36.25 3.60 -20.52
CA MET A 161 36.46 2.60 -21.55
C MET A 161 37.51 3.15 -22.52
N THR A 162 38.80 2.94 -22.22
CA THR A 162 39.86 3.05 -23.22
C THR A 162 39.68 1.91 -24.23
N LYS A 163 38.85 2.14 -25.24
CA LYS A 163 38.80 1.29 -26.43
C LYS A 163 40.12 1.47 -27.18
N GLN A 164 41.10 0.60 -26.92
CA GLN A 164 42.27 0.50 -27.80
C GLN A 164 41.81 -0.12 -29.12
N VAL A 165 41.82 0.67 -30.19
CA VAL A 165 41.62 0.19 -31.55
C VAL A 165 43.01 0.01 -32.15
N SER A 166 43.49 -1.24 -32.23
CA SER A 166 44.64 -1.59 -33.04
C SER A 166 44.14 -1.87 -34.47
N TRP A 167 44.48 -0.99 -35.41
CA TRP A 167 44.28 -1.26 -36.82
C TRP A 167 45.45 -2.09 -37.33
N THR A 168 45.23 -3.37 -37.63
CA THR A 168 46.13 -4.13 -38.49
C THR A 168 45.72 -3.91 -39.94
N THR A 169 46.61 -3.32 -40.72
CA THR A 169 46.45 -3.16 -42.17
C THR A 169 46.68 -4.52 -42.85
N PRO A 170 45.74 -5.04 -43.65
CA PRO A 170 45.99 -6.26 -44.41
C PRO A 170 46.94 -5.97 -45.59
N GLN A 171 47.90 -6.87 -45.82
CA GLN A 171 48.77 -6.89 -47.01
C GLN A 171 48.02 -7.28 -48.27
#